data_AF-A0A1X9MB43-F1
#
_entry.id   AF-A0A1X9MB43-F1
#
_cell.length_a   1.000
_cell.length_b   1.000
_cell.length_c   1.000
_cell.angle_alpha   90.00
_cell.angle_beta   90.00
_cell.angle_gamma   90.00
#
_symmetry.space_group_name_H-M   'P 1'
#
loop_
_entity.id
_entity.type
_entity.pdbx_description
1 polymer ?
#
loop_
_entity_poly.entity_id
_entity_poly.type
_entity_poly.pdbx_seq_one_letter_code
_entity_poly.pdbx_strand_id
1 'polypeptide(L)' 'MIKKYWQIIIAITILIGFFGYKLSLNAGIDEMNTEQLANLMNEPDEDVFFVDVRESHEFNEGHIDGMMNIPLSTLGD' A
#
# COMPACT_ATOMS: atom_id res chain seq x y z
N MET A 1 -29.35 -32.33 -15.99
CA MET A 1 -28.10 -31.79 -16.59
C MET A 1 -27.33 -30.85 -15.66
N ILE A 2 -27.99 -29.97 -14.87
CA ILE A 2 -27.32 -29.06 -13.91
C ILE A 2 -26.43 -29.76 -12.85
N LYS A 3 -26.87 -30.91 -12.31
CA LYS A 3 -26.14 -31.63 -11.24
C LYS A 3 -24.73 -32.08 -11.65
N LYS A 4 -24.48 -32.25 -12.96
CA LYS A 4 -23.17 -32.65 -13.50
C LYS A 4 -22.14 -31.52 -13.43
N TYR A 5 -22.58 -30.27 -13.49
CA TYR A 5 -21.70 -29.09 -13.51
C TYR A 5 -21.62 -28.39 -12.15
N TRP A 6 -22.41 -28.83 -11.15
CA TRP A 6 -22.44 -28.24 -9.80
C TRP A 6 -21.05 -28.13 -9.16
N GLN A 7 -20.19 -29.14 -9.33
CA GLN A 7 -18.83 -29.12 -8.82
C GLN A 7 -17.94 -28.08 -9.52
N ILE A 8 -18.13 -27.90 -10.83
CA ILE A 8 -17.42 -26.89 -11.63
C ILE A 8 -17.87 -25.49 -11.21
N ILE A 9 -19.17 -25.30 -10.96
CA ILE A 9 -19.73 -24.02 -10.49
C ILE A 9 -19.14 -23.66 -9.12
N ILE A 10 -19.10 -24.60 -8.18
CA ILE A 10 -18.48 -24.39 -6.86
C ILE A 10 -17.00 -24.01 -6.99
N ALA A 11 -16.25 -24.73 -7.83
CA ALA A 11 -14.83 -24.43 -8.04
C ALA A 11 -14.62 -23.01 -8.60
N ILE A 12 -15.47 -22.59 -9.55
CA ILE A 12 -15.44 -21.23 -10.11
C ILE A 12 -15.81 -20.19 -9.05
N THR A 13 -16.85 -20.42 -8.24
CA THR A 13 -17.24 -19.48 -7.17
C THR A 13 -16.14 -19.33 -6.12
N ILE A 14 -15.48 -20.43 -5.72
CA ILE A 14 -14.35 -20.39 -4.79
C ILE A 14 -13.18 -19.61 -5.42
N LEU A 15 -12.89 -19.83 -6.70
CA LEU A 15 -11.80 -19.17 -7.40
C LEU A 15 -12.05 -17.65 -7.55
N ILE A 16 -13.28 -17.25 -7.91
CA ILE A 16 -13.69 -15.84 -7.96
C ILE A 16 -13.61 -15.20 -6.57
N GLY A 17 -14.11 -15.88 -5.53
CA GLY A 17 -14.03 -15.40 -4.16
C GLY A 17 -12.60 -15.24 -3.66
N PHE A 18 -11.72 -16.20 -3.97
CA PHE A 18 -10.30 -16.14 -3.62
C PHE A 18 -9.60 -14.97 -4.34
N PHE A 19 -9.86 -14.78 -5.63
CA PHE A 19 -9.26 -13.69 -6.39
C PHE A 19 -9.77 -12.32 -5.92
N GLY A 20 -11.07 -12.20 -5.63
CA GLY A 20 -11.67 -11.00 -5.04
C GLY A 20 -11.11 -10.69 -3.64
N TYR A 21 -10.89 -11.73 -2.81
CA TYR A 21 -10.24 -11.58 -1.50
C TYR A 21 -8.80 -11.09 -1.64
N LYS A 22 -8.00 -11.67 -2.54
CA LYS A 22 -6.62 -11.24 -2.80
C LYS A 22 -6.55 -9.80 -3.32
N LEU A 23 -7.49 -9.41 -4.20
CA LEU A 23 -7.60 -8.04 -4.68
C LEU A 23 -7.97 -7.07 -3.55
N SER A 24 -8.85 -7.48 -2.63
CA SER A 24 -9.27 -6.65 -1.49
C SER A 24 -8.18 -6.46 -0.44
N LEU A 25 -7.24 -7.39 -0.27
CA LEU A 25 -6.17 -7.27 0.73
C LEU A 25 -5.14 -6.19 0.40
N ASN A 26 -4.96 -5.87 -0.90
CA ASN A 26 -4.05 -4.84 -1.34
C ASN A 26 -4.75 -3.48 -1.55
N ALA A 27 -6.04 -3.37 -1.23
CA ALA A 27 -6.79 -2.14 -1.37
C ALA A 27 -6.39 -1.17 -0.25
N GLY A 28 -5.44 -0.27 -0.53
CA GLY A 28 -5.04 0.80 0.38
C GLY A 28 -3.52 0.99 0.52
N ILE A 29 -2.70 0.15 -0.12
CA ILE A 29 -1.25 0.34 -0.19
C ILE A 29 -0.85 0.36 -1.65
N ASP A 30 -0.55 1.55 -2.15
CA ASP A 30 0.03 1.73 -3.47
C ASP A 30 1.53 1.95 -3.32
N GLU A 31 2.33 1.12 -3.99
CA GLU A 31 3.77 1.33 -4.09
C GLU A 31 4.06 2.42 -5.13
N MET A 32 5.06 3.24 -4.85
CA MET A 32 5.45 4.35 -5.70
C MET A 32 6.96 4.32 -5.97
N ASN A 33 7.36 4.66 -7.19
CA ASN A 33 8.76 4.81 -7.54
C ASN A 33 9.29 6.23 -7.29
N THR A 34 10.59 6.44 -7.49
CA THR A 34 11.26 7.72 -7.22
C THR A 34 10.80 8.87 -8.12
N GLU A 35 10.44 8.59 -9.38
CA GLU A 35 9.96 9.59 -10.32
C GLU A 35 8.56 10.09 -9.96
N GLN A 36 7.66 9.17 -9.60
CA GLN A 36 6.32 9.49 -9.13
C GLN A 36 6.36 10.30 -7.84
N LEU A 37 7.23 9.94 -6.89
CA LEU A 37 7.43 10.71 -5.65
C LEU A 37 7.89 12.14 -5.96
N ALA A 38 8.88 12.30 -6.85
CA ALA A 38 9.38 13.61 -7.24
C ALA A 38 8.27 14.48 -7.88
N ASN A 39 7.43 13.88 -8.72
CA ASN A 39 6.30 14.58 -9.34
C ASN A 39 5.28 15.05 -8.29
N LEU A 40 4.91 14.19 -7.33
CA LEU A 40 4.02 14.57 -6.22
C LEU A 40 4.59 15.69 -5.35
N MET A 41 5.90 15.68 -5.11
CA MET A 41 6.55 16.73 -4.31
C MET A 41 6.62 18.08 -5.04
N ASN A 42 6.66 18.08 -6.38
CA ASN A 42 6.67 19.30 -7.19
C ASN A 42 5.28 19.93 -7.35
N GLU A 43 4.22 19.11 -7.26
CA GLU A 43 2.83 19.54 -7.34
C GLU A 43 2.06 19.07 -6.07
N PRO A 44 2.38 19.64 -4.89
CA PRO A 44 1.83 19.14 -3.63
C PRO A 44 0.32 19.38 -3.55
N ASP A 45 -0.41 18.32 -3.26
CA ASP A 45 -1.81 18.38 -2.82
C ASP A 45 -1.86 18.70 -1.33
N GLU A 46 -2.81 19.53 -0.87
CA GLU A 46 -2.93 19.93 0.53
C GLU A 46 -3.27 18.75 1.45
N ASP A 47 -3.81 17.67 0.89
CA ASP A 47 -4.22 16.47 1.61
C ASP A 47 -3.13 15.37 1.67
N VAL A 48 -1.88 15.66 1.25
CA VAL A 48 -0.78 14.69 1.23
C VAL A 48 0.24 14.97 2.33
N PHE A 49 0.58 13.94 3.10
CA PHE A 49 1.64 13.97 4.12
C PHE A 49 2.79 13.05 3.74
N PHE A 50 4.00 13.59 3.70
CA PHE A 50 5.22 12.80 3.50
C PHE A 50 5.84 12.43 4.83
N VAL A 51 5.98 11.13 5.08
CA VAL A 51 6.50 10.60 6.35
C VAL A 51 7.74 9.74 6.08
N ASP A 52 8.79 10.00 6.84
CA ASP A 52 10.01 9.19 6.86
C ASP A 52 10.04 8.34 8.13
N VAL A 53 9.96 7.02 7.96
CA VAL A 53 9.84 6.05 9.06
C VAL A 53 11.18 5.54 9.59
N ARG A 54 12.31 6.08 9.09
CA ARG A 54 13.67 5.72 9.54
C ARG A 54 13.93 6.20 10.96
N GLU A 55 15.03 5.72 11.55
CA GLU A 55 15.46 6.17 12.87
C GLU A 55 15.86 7.64 12.85
N SER A 56 15.64 8.35 13.96
CA SER A 56 15.86 9.80 14.01
C SER A 56 17.31 10.21 13.73
N HIS A 57 18.29 9.36 14.05
CA HIS A 57 19.68 9.67 13.73
C HIS A 57 19.95 9.65 12.21
N GLU A 58 19.40 8.68 11.47
CA GLU A 58 19.51 8.60 10.00
C GLU A 58 18.83 9.79 9.32
N PHE A 59 17.66 10.20 9.83
CA PHE A 59 16.94 11.37 9.33
C PHE A 59 17.74 12.66 9.55
N ASN A 60 18.36 12.82 10.73
CA ASN A 60 19.17 13.99 11.07
C ASN A 60 20.49 14.06 10.28
N GLU A 61 21.05 12.93 9.87
CA GLU A 61 22.22 12.88 8.99
C GLU A 61 21.90 13.33 7.56
N GLY A 62 20.66 13.11 7.11
CA GLY A 62 20.16 13.59 5.82
C GLY A 62 18.77 13.04 5.49
N HIS A 63 17.89 13.92 5.02
CA HIS A 63 16.54 13.59 4.60
C HIS A 63 16.07 14.46 3.44
N ILE A 64 14.94 14.09 2.86
CA ILE A 64 14.27 14.84 1.82
C ILE A 64 13.49 15.99 2.47
N ASP A 65 13.70 17.21 1.99
CA ASP A 65 13.00 18.40 2.49
C ASP A 65 11.47 18.23 2.42
N GLY A 66 10.78 18.64 3.49
CA GLY A 66 9.32 18.53 3.59
C GLY A 66 8.82 17.20 4.17
N MET A 67 9.69 16.20 4.40
CA MET A 67 9.30 14.98 5.10
C MET A 67 9.26 15.15 6.61
N MET A 68 8.30 14.50 7.26
CA MET A 68 8.20 14.42 8.72
C MET A 68 8.77 13.08 9.22
N ASN A 69 9.71 13.10 10.16
CA ASN A 69 10.23 11.86 10.76
C ASN A 69 9.26 11.29 11.80
N ILE A 70 8.79 10.07 11.58
CA ILE A 70 8.01 9.27 12.54
C ILE A 70 8.64 7.88 12.61
N PRO A 71 9.68 7.66 13.45
CA PRO A 71 10.40 6.41 13.49
C PRO A 71 9.47 5.24 13.81
N LEU A 72 9.56 4.17 13.00
CA LEU A 72 8.71 3.00 13.18
C LEU A 72 8.85 2.38 14.57
N SER A 73 10.06 2.44 15.15
CA SER A 73 10.38 1.97 16.50
C SER A 73 9.61 2.69 17.63
N THR A 74 9.00 3.84 17.34
CA THR A 74 8.21 4.62 18.31
C THR A 74 6.71 4.33 18.24
N LEU A 75 6.26 3.59 17.22
CA LEU A 75 4.85 3.19 17.08
C LEU A 75 4.56 1.98 17.97
N GLY A 76 3.38 1.97 18.59
CA GLY A 76 2.90 0.82 19.36
C GLY A 76 2.47 -0.33 18.45
N ASP A 77 2.48 -1.55 18.99
CA ASP A 77 1.93 -2.75 18.34
C ASP A 77 0.40 -2.68 18.15
#